data_AF-X1V1G5-F1
#
_entry.id   AF-X1V1G5-F1
#
_cell.length_a   1.000
_cell.length_b   1.000
_cell.length_c   1.000
_cell.angle_alpha   90.00
_cell.angle_beta   90.00
_cell.angle_gamma   90.00
#
_symmetry.space_group_name_H-M   'P 1'
#
loop_
_entity.id
_entity.type
_entity.pdbx_description
1 polymer ?
#
loop_
_entity_poly.entity_id
_entity_poly.type
_entity_poly.pdbx_seq_one_letter_code
_entity_poly.pdbx_strand_id
1 'polypeptide(L)'
;YQCGVIQSPEEIDALGHRVVHGGEEFVNPTEINDEVITKLEKFSHLAPLHNPANLAGIYAARKLFPNVPHVAIFDTAFHQTIPPYAFFYGIPYRFYEQFRIRRYGFHGTSHRYVARRAAETLNKSFSEFSGITCHLGNGCSITAVHKGKSVDTSMGLTPLEGLLMGTRSGDIDPGLVLFLTQEAGVSLEEMDFLLNKQSGLLGISGISNDVRILWEAADKGNQRAKLALEIFAYRVKKY
;
A
#
# COMPACT_ATOMS: atom_id res chain seq x y z
N TYR A 1 22.75 -19.72 23.10
CA TYR A 1 23.30 -18.40 22.72
C TYR A 1 22.28 -17.34 23.09
N GLN A 2 22.56 -16.53 24.12
CA GLN A 2 21.81 -15.28 24.33
C GLN A 2 22.40 -14.25 23.37
N CYS A 3 21.75 -14.05 22.22
CA CYS A 3 22.01 -12.89 21.38
C CYS A 3 21.26 -11.70 22.00
N GLY A 4 21.93 -10.95 22.86
CA GLY A 4 21.47 -9.65 23.32
C GLY A 4 22.10 -8.54 22.47
N VAL A 5 21.34 -7.48 22.18
CA VAL A 5 21.84 -6.28 21.47
C VAL A 5 21.74 -5.00 22.31
N ILE A 6 21.10 -5.08 23.48
CA ILE A 6 20.91 -4.03 24.50
C ILE A 6 20.96 -4.68 25.89
N GLN A 7 21.36 -3.94 26.92
CA GLN A 7 21.45 -4.45 28.31
C GLN A 7 20.08 -4.51 28.98
N SER A 8 19.16 -3.61 28.62
CA SER A 8 17.81 -3.60 29.19
C SER A 8 16.77 -2.96 28.26
N PRO A 9 15.46 -3.25 28.44
CA PRO A 9 14.36 -2.61 27.70
C PRO A 9 14.35 -1.08 27.73
N GLU A 10 14.93 -0.47 28.77
CA GLU A 10 15.00 0.98 28.96
C GLU A 10 15.97 1.66 27.98
N GLU A 11 16.83 0.92 27.29
CA GLU A 11 17.65 1.45 26.18
C GLU A 11 16.84 1.73 24.91
N ILE A 12 15.56 1.37 24.88
CA ILE A 12 14.69 1.65 23.74
C ILE A 12 14.13 3.07 23.86
N ASP A 13 14.68 3.99 23.07
CA ASP A 13 14.26 5.40 23.07
C ASP A 13 12.86 5.61 22.48
N ALA A 14 12.43 4.79 21.51
CA ALA A 14 11.12 4.90 20.86
C ALA A 14 10.71 3.61 20.13
N LEU A 15 9.40 3.44 19.93
CA LEU A 15 8.82 2.33 19.15
C LEU A 15 8.01 2.88 17.97
N GLY A 16 8.50 2.63 16.75
CA GLY A 16 7.82 2.99 15.51
C GLY A 16 6.88 1.87 15.02
N HIS A 17 5.61 2.21 14.81
CA HIS A 17 4.57 1.30 14.34
C HIS A 17 4.12 1.69 12.94
N ARG A 18 4.23 0.77 11.98
CA ARG A 18 3.58 0.96 10.68
C ARG A 18 2.07 0.85 10.85
N VAL A 19 1.35 1.85 10.39
CA VAL A 19 -0.11 1.85 10.31
C VAL A 19 -0.49 2.07 8.85
N VAL A 20 -1.34 1.19 8.31
CA VAL A 20 -1.67 1.25 6.88
C VAL A 20 -2.51 2.48 6.55
N HIS A 21 -3.59 2.73 7.30
CA HIS A 21 -4.55 3.79 6.98
C HIS A 21 -4.67 4.83 8.09
N GLY A 22 -4.30 6.08 7.81
CA GLY A 22 -4.39 7.23 8.72
C GLY A 22 -5.60 8.14 8.50
N GLY A 23 -6.46 7.81 7.53
CA GLY A 23 -7.58 8.67 7.12
C GLY A 23 -7.08 9.94 6.45
N GLU A 24 -7.89 10.98 6.46
CA GLU A 24 -7.48 12.34 6.03
C GLU A 24 -6.81 13.12 7.17
N GLU A 25 -6.84 12.58 8.39
CA GLU A 25 -6.41 13.29 9.60
C GLU A 25 -4.90 13.13 9.87
N PHE A 26 -4.38 11.90 9.74
CA PHE A 26 -2.98 11.64 10.05
C PHE A 26 -2.07 11.77 8.83
N VAL A 27 -1.58 12.99 8.64
CA VAL A 27 -0.71 13.38 7.49
C VAL A 27 0.78 13.36 7.83
N ASN A 28 1.16 13.11 9.09
CA ASN A 28 2.53 13.04 9.59
C ASN A 28 2.69 11.85 10.55
N PRO A 29 3.93 11.41 10.86
CA PRO A 29 4.16 10.53 11.99
C PRO A 29 3.61 11.15 13.28
N THR A 30 2.87 10.36 14.06
CA THR A 30 2.11 10.85 15.22
C THR A 30 2.42 10.01 16.45
N GLU A 31 2.73 10.67 17.56
CA GLU A 31 2.88 9.99 18.85
C GLU A 31 1.54 9.34 19.27
N ILE A 32 1.60 8.08 19.69
CA ILE A 32 0.43 7.27 19.99
C ILE A 32 -0.03 7.56 21.43
N ASN A 33 -1.19 8.20 21.54
CA ASN A 33 -1.97 8.30 22.77
C ASN A 33 -3.35 7.65 22.59
N ASP A 34 -4.20 7.71 23.62
CA ASP A 34 -5.51 7.05 23.60
C ASP A 34 -6.50 7.69 22.61
N GLU A 35 -6.34 8.99 22.34
CA GLU A 35 -7.10 9.69 21.31
C GLU A 35 -6.73 9.18 19.91
N VAL A 36 -5.43 9.05 19.63
CA VAL A 36 -4.91 8.51 18.37
C VAL A 36 -5.42 7.09 18.17
N ILE A 37 -5.33 6.23 19.20
CA ILE A 37 -5.85 4.86 19.13
C ILE A 37 -7.33 4.84 18.76
N THR A 38 -8.16 5.64 19.43
CA THR A 38 -9.60 5.73 19.14
C THR A 38 -9.87 6.12 17.69
N LYS A 39 -9.07 7.03 17.12
CA LYS A 39 -9.16 7.43 15.70
C LYS A 39 -8.73 6.30 14.77
N LEU A 40 -7.66 5.58 15.09
CA LEU A 40 -7.20 4.44 14.30
C LEU A 40 -8.21 3.28 14.29
N GLU A 41 -8.89 3.03 15.41
CA GLU A 41 -10.00 2.08 15.48
C GLU A 41 -11.13 2.49 14.54
N LYS A 42 -11.51 3.77 14.55
CA LYS A 42 -12.51 4.30 13.60
C LYS A 42 -12.05 4.10 12.16
N PHE A 43 -10.79 4.35 11.82
CA PHE A 43 -10.28 4.16 10.45
C PHE A 43 -10.12 2.70 10.04
N SER A 44 -10.34 1.73 10.93
CA SER A 44 -10.21 0.31 10.59
C SER A 44 -11.19 -0.14 9.50
N HIS A 45 -12.36 0.50 9.36
CA HIS A 45 -13.27 0.19 8.25
C HIS A 45 -12.70 0.53 6.87
N LEU A 46 -11.73 1.45 6.76
CA LEU A 46 -11.06 1.81 5.51
C LEU A 46 -9.97 0.80 5.12
N ALA A 47 -9.44 0.05 6.09
CA ALA A 47 -8.42 -0.98 5.88
C ALA A 47 -8.61 -2.17 6.83
N PRO A 48 -9.73 -2.92 6.71
CA PRO A 48 -10.16 -3.91 7.70
C PRO A 48 -9.19 -5.07 7.89
N LEU A 49 -8.42 -5.41 6.86
CA LEU A 49 -7.41 -6.47 6.93
C LEU A 49 -6.05 -6.03 7.53
N HIS A 50 -5.82 -4.72 7.72
CA HIS A 50 -4.51 -4.20 8.09
C HIS A 50 -4.52 -3.40 9.39
N ASN A 51 -5.39 -2.39 9.51
CA ASN A 51 -5.43 -1.51 10.67
C ASN A 51 -5.68 -2.27 11.99
N PRO A 52 -6.61 -3.24 12.07
CA PRO A 52 -6.80 -4.03 13.29
C PRO A 52 -5.54 -4.82 13.71
N ALA A 53 -4.81 -5.39 12.75
CA ALA A 53 -3.56 -6.10 13.04
C ALA A 53 -2.45 -5.13 13.49
N ASN A 54 -2.38 -3.93 12.90
CA ASN A 54 -1.45 -2.89 13.33
C ASN A 54 -1.76 -2.44 14.77
N LEU A 55 -3.05 -2.23 15.09
CA LEU A 55 -3.51 -1.89 16.44
C LEU A 55 -3.19 -2.97 17.46
N ALA A 56 -3.39 -4.25 17.13
CA ALA A 56 -3.02 -5.36 18.01
C ALA A 56 -1.53 -5.33 18.37
N GLY A 57 -0.66 -5.03 17.41
CA GLY A 57 0.77 -4.83 17.64
C GLY A 57 1.08 -3.63 18.55
N ILE A 58 0.41 -2.50 18.32
CA ILE A 58 0.51 -1.30 19.17
C ILE A 58 0.10 -1.61 20.60
N TYR A 59 -1.03 -2.28 20.80
CA TYR A 59 -1.54 -2.66 22.13
C TYR A 59 -0.56 -3.58 22.87
N ALA A 60 -0.05 -4.62 22.19
CA ALA A 60 0.93 -5.51 22.78
C ALA A 60 2.21 -4.78 23.17
N ALA A 61 2.71 -3.90 22.30
CA ALA A 61 3.93 -3.14 22.55
C ALA A 61 3.75 -2.13 23.70
N ARG A 62 2.63 -1.39 23.76
CA ARG A 62 2.34 -0.44 24.86
C ARG A 62 2.25 -1.13 26.22
N LYS A 63 1.80 -2.39 26.26
CA LYS A 63 1.78 -3.19 27.49
C LYS A 63 3.19 -3.57 27.96
N LEU A 64 4.09 -3.86 27.02
CA LEU A 64 5.47 -4.28 27.31
C LEU A 64 6.42 -3.11 27.59
N PHE A 65 6.18 -1.95 26.95
CA PHE A 65 7.03 -0.77 27.01
C PHE A 65 6.24 0.49 27.38
N PRO A 66 5.59 0.54 28.56
CA PRO A 66 4.65 1.59 28.91
C PRO A 66 5.27 3.00 29.02
N ASN A 67 6.58 3.08 29.25
CA ASN A 67 7.31 4.35 29.43
C ASN A 67 8.08 4.80 28.17
N VAL A 68 8.03 4.02 27.09
CA VAL A 68 8.71 4.33 25.83
C VAL A 68 7.74 5.06 24.91
N PRO A 69 8.13 6.18 24.27
CA PRO A 69 7.30 6.83 23.25
C PRO A 69 6.97 5.90 22.08
N HIS A 70 5.69 5.78 21.76
CA HIS A 70 5.21 5.04 20.59
C HIS A 70 4.83 6.01 19.47
N VAL A 71 5.23 5.74 18.23
CA VAL A 71 4.93 6.60 17.07
C VAL A 71 4.27 5.78 15.97
N ALA A 72 3.10 6.21 15.51
CA ALA A 72 2.44 5.66 14.33
C ALA A 72 2.98 6.32 13.06
N ILE A 73 3.39 5.51 12.08
CA ILE A 73 3.85 5.94 10.77
C ILE A 73 2.90 5.41 9.71
N PHE A 74 2.28 6.34 8.96
CA PHE A 74 1.18 6.03 8.05
C PHE A 74 1.64 5.82 6.61
N ASP A 75 1.23 4.70 6.00
CA ASP A 75 1.48 4.46 4.57
C ASP A 75 0.77 5.47 3.66
N THR A 76 -0.31 6.07 4.14
CA THR A 76 -1.16 7.04 3.43
C THR A 76 -0.67 8.49 3.55
N ALA A 77 0.20 8.80 4.53
CA ALA A 77 0.56 10.17 4.86
C ALA A 77 1.26 10.93 3.71
N PHE A 78 2.20 10.28 3.00
CA PHE A 78 2.93 10.94 1.91
C PHE A 78 2.02 11.39 0.76
N HIS A 79 0.88 10.72 0.60
CA HIS A 79 -0.08 10.94 -0.49
C HIS A 79 -1.16 11.98 -0.16
N GLN A 80 -1.16 12.54 1.05
CA GLN A 80 -2.13 13.57 1.46
C GLN A 80 -1.96 14.90 0.70
N THR A 81 -0.86 15.07 -0.03
CA THR A 81 -0.63 16.21 -0.92
C THR A 81 -1.23 16.04 -2.31
N ILE A 82 -1.84 14.89 -2.62
CA ILE A 82 -2.52 14.65 -3.90
C ILE A 82 -3.67 15.65 -4.05
N PRO A 83 -3.77 16.37 -5.19
CA PRO A 83 -4.81 17.37 -5.40
C PRO A 83 -6.19 16.74 -5.65
N PRO A 84 -7.29 17.46 -5.40
CA PRO A 84 -8.67 16.98 -5.58
C PRO A 84 -8.94 16.25 -6.89
N TYR A 85 -8.49 16.82 -8.01
CA TYR A 85 -8.72 16.23 -9.33
C TYR A 85 -8.05 14.87 -9.54
N ALA A 86 -7.08 14.49 -8.69
CA ALA A 86 -6.35 13.22 -8.78
C ALA A 86 -6.81 12.19 -7.73
N PHE A 87 -7.50 12.62 -6.66
CA PHE A 87 -8.00 11.69 -5.64
C PHE A 87 -9.50 11.39 -5.72
N PHE A 88 -10.29 12.23 -6.36
CA PHE A 88 -11.72 11.95 -6.53
C PHE A 88 -11.94 10.88 -7.59
N TYR A 89 -12.74 9.87 -7.26
CA TYR A 89 -13.25 8.91 -8.24
C TYR A 89 -14.44 9.49 -9.00
N GLY A 90 -14.63 9.04 -10.25
CA GLY A 90 -15.78 9.40 -11.10
C GLY A 90 -17.10 8.74 -10.66
N ILE A 91 -17.50 8.93 -9.40
CA ILE A 91 -18.73 8.39 -8.80
C ILE A 91 -19.49 9.53 -8.08
N PRO A 92 -20.77 9.35 -7.69
CA PRO A 92 -21.53 10.39 -7.01
C PRO A 92 -20.83 10.94 -5.76
N TYR A 93 -20.71 12.26 -5.67
CA TYR A 93 -19.95 12.96 -4.62
C TYR A 93 -20.38 12.61 -3.18
N ARG A 94 -21.65 12.24 -2.99
CA ARG A 94 -22.18 11.79 -1.69
C ARG A 94 -21.37 10.66 -1.04
N PHE A 95 -20.73 9.80 -1.84
CA PHE A 95 -19.91 8.70 -1.34
C PHE A 95 -18.60 9.19 -0.69
N TYR A 96 -18.05 10.29 -1.20
CA TYR A 96 -16.96 10.98 -0.51
C TYR A 96 -17.46 11.63 0.79
N GLU A 97 -18.59 12.34 0.76
CA GLU A 97 -19.10 13.04 1.95
C GLU A 97 -19.44 12.08 3.09
N GLN A 98 -20.08 10.95 2.77
CA GLN A 98 -20.55 9.98 3.76
C GLN A 98 -19.47 9.02 4.23
N PHE A 99 -18.64 8.50 3.30
CA PHE A 99 -17.72 7.39 3.57
C PHE A 99 -16.26 7.75 3.34
N ARG A 100 -15.96 8.99 2.93
CA ARG A 100 -14.61 9.44 2.57
C ARG A 100 -13.98 8.54 1.50
N ILE A 101 -14.77 8.10 0.53
CA ILE A 101 -14.29 7.36 -0.64
C ILE A 101 -13.48 8.30 -1.54
N ARG A 102 -12.18 8.05 -1.59
CA ARG A 102 -11.18 8.75 -2.40
C ARG A 102 -9.94 7.88 -2.56
N ARG A 103 -9.02 8.30 -3.43
CA ARG A 103 -7.65 7.79 -3.44
C ARG A 103 -6.95 8.23 -2.14
N TYR A 104 -6.43 7.25 -1.41
CA TYR A 104 -5.52 7.48 -0.29
C TYR A 104 -4.08 7.15 -0.67
N GLY A 105 -3.86 6.06 -1.41
CA GLY A 105 -2.53 5.60 -1.78
C GLY A 105 -1.76 4.94 -0.63
N PHE A 106 -0.86 4.02 -0.97
CA PHE A 106 -0.07 3.26 0.01
C PHE A 106 1.39 3.13 -0.44
N HIS A 107 2.22 2.55 0.42
CA HIS A 107 3.69 2.58 0.31
C HIS A 107 4.27 4.00 0.38
N GLY A 108 3.56 4.96 0.98
CA GLY A 108 4.00 6.35 1.06
C GLY A 108 5.33 6.53 1.78
N THR A 109 5.61 5.72 2.81
CA THR A 109 6.91 5.69 3.49
C THR A 109 8.04 5.28 2.56
N SER A 110 7.83 4.25 1.75
CA SER A 110 8.80 3.78 0.75
C SER A 110 9.00 4.83 -0.33
N HIS A 111 7.93 5.33 -0.96
CA HIS A 111 7.99 6.34 -2.02
C HIS A 111 8.67 7.62 -1.54
N ARG A 112 8.31 8.13 -0.36
CA ARG A 112 8.96 9.30 0.24
C ARG A 112 10.44 9.06 0.48
N TYR A 113 10.82 7.90 1.01
CA TYR A 113 12.22 7.57 1.27
C TYR A 113 13.03 7.52 -0.03
N VAL A 114 12.59 6.76 -1.03
CA VAL A 114 13.35 6.62 -2.29
C VAL A 114 13.40 7.92 -3.09
N ALA A 115 12.33 8.73 -3.08
CA ALA A 115 12.35 10.06 -3.69
C ALA A 115 13.35 10.99 -3.01
N ARG A 116 13.43 10.96 -1.67
CA ARG A 116 14.41 11.76 -0.92
C ARG A 116 15.84 11.30 -1.20
N ARG A 117 16.08 9.99 -1.21
CA ARG A 117 17.40 9.41 -1.54
C ARG A 117 17.83 9.72 -2.98
N ALA A 118 16.89 9.75 -3.92
CA ALA A 118 17.15 10.15 -5.29
C ALA A 118 17.54 11.64 -5.37
N ALA A 119 16.83 12.52 -4.65
CA ALA A 119 17.17 13.93 -4.55
C ALA A 119 18.59 14.14 -4.00
N GLU A 120 18.92 13.46 -2.90
CA GLU A 120 20.25 13.49 -2.28
C GLU A 120 21.34 13.00 -3.26
N THR A 121 21.08 11.91 -4.00
CA THR A 121 22.02 11.38 -5.02
C THR A 121 22.23 12.36 -6.18
N LEU A 122 21.23 13.17 -6.50
CA LEU A 122 21.27 14.20 -7.54
C LEU A 122 21.80 15.55 -7.01
N ASN A 123 22.25 15.62 -5.75
CA ASN A 123 22.67 16.85 -5.07
C ASN A 123 21.61 17.97 -5.11
N LYS A 124 20.33 17.61 -4.95
CA LYS A 124 19.20 18.54 -4.89
C LYS A 124 18.53 18.48 -3.53
N SER A 125 17.92 19.58 -3.11
CA SER A 125 16.99 19.55 -1.98
C SER A 125 15.75 18.71 -2.33
N PHE A 126 15.10 18.12 -1.32
CA PHE A 126 13.92 17.30 -1.58
C PHE A 126 12.77 18.09 -2.25
N SER A 127 12.64 19.38 -1.91
CA SER A 127 11.67 20.30 -2.52
C SER A 127 11.92 20.60 -4.00
N GLU A 128 13.11 20.32 -4.52
CA GLU A 128 13.45 20.49 -5.95
C GLU A 128 13.29 19.20 -6.76
N PHE A 129 13.10 18.06 -6.09
CA PHE A 129 12.97 16.78 -6.76
C PHE A 129 11.58 16.62 -7.39
N SER A 130 11.56 16.29 -8.68
CA SER A 130 10.39 15.78 -9.38
C SER A 130 10.77 14.53 -10.15
N GLY A 131 9.95 13.49 -10.07
CA GLY A 131 10.23 12.20 -10.67
C GLY A 131 9.14 11.17 -10.37
N ILE A 132 9.34 9.97 -10.90
CA ILE A 132 8.44 8.84 -10.70
C ILE A 132 9.16 7.81 -9.84
N THR A 133 8.51 7.34 -8.79
CA THR A 133 9.02 6.27 -7.92
C THR A 133 8.24 4.99 -8.16
N CYS A 134 8.93 3.89 -8.40
CA CYS A 134 8.34 2.58 -8.68
C CYS A 134 8.67 1.61 -7.55
N HIS A 135 7.70 1.33 -6.68
CA HIS A 135 7.82 0.31 -5.65
C HIS A 135 7.33 -1.03 -6.21
N LEU A 136 8.24 -1.92 -6.61
CA LEU A 136 7.92 -3.18 -7.29
C LEU A 136 8.25 -4.38 -6.39
N GLY A 137 7.36 -4.68 -5.43
CA GLY A 137 7.43 -5.83 -4.54
C GLY A 137 6.26 -6.79 -4.72
N ASN A 138 5.92 -7.59 -3.70
CA ASN A 138 4.73 -8.44 -3.75
C ASN A 138 3.43 -7.61 -3.88
N GLY A 139 3.40 -6.45 -3.22
CA GLY A 139 2.51 -5.34 -3.58
C GLY A 139 3.28 -4.33 -4.41
N CYS A 140 2.66 -3.79 -5.46
CA CYS A 140 3.31 -2.86 -6.38
C CYS A 140 2.56 -1.53 -6.43
N SER A 141 3.27 -0.40 -6.35
CA SER A 141 2.69 0.90 -6.63
C SER A 141 3.69 1.87 -7.25
N ILE A 142 3.17 2.83 -8.02
CA ILE A 142 3.94 3.91 -8.63
C ILE A 142 3.44 5.24 -8.06
N THR A 143 4.33 6.21 -7.87
CA THR A 143 3.97 7.55 -7.39
C THR A 143 4.65 8.60 -8.24
N ALA A 144 3.87 9.59 -8.68
CA ALA A 144 4.38 10.82 -9.26
C ALA A 144 4.71 11.80 -8.14
N VAL A 145 5.98 12.19 -8.04
CA VAL A 145 6.46 13.17 -7.08
C VAL A 145 6.78 14.46 -7.82
N HIS A 146 6.21 15.57 -7.38
CA HIS A 146 6.49 16.90 -7.89
C HIS A 146 6.92 17.82 -6.75
N LYS A 147 8.13 18.38 -6.85
CA LYS A 147 8.73 19.26 -5.82
C LYS A 147 8.65 18.65 -4.40
N GLY A 148 9.02 17.38 -4.29
CA GLY A 148 9.01 16.62 -3.02
C GLY A 148 7.62 16.24 -2.49
N LYS A 149 6.54 16.55 -3.22
CA LYS A 149 5.16 16.20 -2.84
C LYS A 149 4.62 15.09 -3.74
N SER A 150 3.87 14.15 -3.17
CA SER A 150 3.10 13.20 -3.96
C SER A 150 1.97 13.95 -4.67
N VAL A 151 1.91 13.87 -6.00
CA VAL A 151 0.84 14.47 -6.80
C VAL A 151 -0.08 13.44 -7.44
N ASP A 152 0.37 12.18 -7.54
CA ASP A 152 -0.47 11.05 -7.92
C ASP A 152 0.15 9.73 -7.43
N THR A 153 -0.64 8.68 -7.29
CA THR A 153 -0.18 7.33 -6.94
C THR A 153 -1.13 6.25 -7.45
N SER A 154 -0.59 5.11 -7.86
CA SER A 154 -1.37 4.08 -8.54
C SER A 154 -2.40 3.39 -7.65
N MET A 155 -2.12 3.22 -6.36
CA MET A 155 -3.06 2.61 -5.43
C MET A 155 -4.14 3.61 -4.99
N GLY A 156 -5.29 3.06 -4.62
CA GLY A 156 -6.55 3.78 -4.49
C GLY A 156 -7.02 4.05 -3.07
N LEU A 157 -8.33 3.87 -2.88
CA LEU A 157 -8.97 3.64 -1.59
C LEU A 157 -8.34 2.44 -0.88
N THR A 158 -8.03 1.38 -1.63
CA THR A 158 -7.42 0.15 -1.14
C THR A 158 -6.12 -0.15 -1.88
N PRO A 159 -5.27 -1.05 -1.35
CA PRO A 159 -4.06 -1.51 -2.04
C PRO A 159 -4.32 -2.40 -3.28
N LEU A 160 -5.56 -2.50 -3.76
CA LEU A 160 -5.93 -3.34 -4.90
C LEU A 160 -5.74 -2.62 -6.25
N GLU A 161 -6.02 -1.30 -6.30
CA GLU A 161 -5.91 -0.50 -7.52
C GLU A 161 -4.44 -0.36 -7.97
N GLY A 162 -4.25 -0.23 -9.28
CA GLY A 162 -2.97 0.11 -9.88
C GLY A 162 -2.34 -1.03 -10.66
N LEU A 163 -1.06 -1.26 -10.31
CA LEU A 163 -0.26 -2.26 -10.99
C LEU A 163 -0.77 -3.69 -10.78
N LEU A 164 -0.49 -4.56 -11.75
CA LEU A 164 -0.52 -5.99 -11.52
C LEU A 164 0.49 -6.31 -10.41
N MET A 165 0.13 -7.15 -9.45
CA MET A 165 0.99 -7.47 -8.30
C MET A 165 1.19 -9.00 -8.19
N GLY A 166 1.79 -9.46 -7.09
CA GLY A 166 2.01 -10.90 -6.87
C GLY A 166 0.71 -11.70 -6.91
N THR A 167 -0.27 -11.33 -6.08
CA THR A 167 -1.58 -12.01 -5.98
C THR A 167 -2.77 -11.09 -6.22
N ARG A 168 -2.53 -9.79 -6.42
CA ARG A 168 -3.58 -8.78 -6.64
C ARG A 168 -3.75 -8.47 -8.11
N SER A 169 -4.99 -8.23 -8.53
CA SER A 169 -5.33 -7.95 -9.92
C SER A 169 -4.72 -6.65 -10.46
N GLY A 170 -4.60 -5.61 -9.64
CA GLY A 170 -4.42 -4.25 -10.15
C GLY A 170 -5.69 -3.76 -10.83
N ASP A 171 -5.58 -2.77 -11.72
CA ASP A 171 -6.78 -2.27 -12.41
C ASP A 171 -7.36 -3.32 -13.35
N ILE A 172 -8.67 -3.47 -13.21
CA ILE A 172 -9.58 -4.25 -14.03
C ILE A 172 -10.81 -3.39 -14.31
N ASP A 173 -11.60 -3.80 -15.30
CA ASP A 173 -12.89 -3.18 -15.58
C ASP A 173 -13.86 -3.44 -14.39
N PRO A 174 -14.47 -2.41 -13.78
CA PRO A 174 -15.54 -2.61 -12.79
C PRO A 174 -16.71 -3.46 -13.33
N GLY A 175 -17.00 -3.42 -14.63
CA GLY A 175 -18.01 -4.26 -15.27
C GLY A 175 -17.69 -5.75 -15.21
N LEU A 176 -16.40 -6.14 -15.14
CA LEU A 176 -15.99 -7.52 -14.95
C LEU A 176 -16.45 -8.07 -13.59
N VAL A 177 -16.41 -7.24 -12.54
CA VAL A 177 -16.88 -7.63 -11.21
C VAL A 177 -18.37 -7.92 -11.24
N LEU A 178 -19.15 -7.02 -11.86
CA LEU A 178 -20.60 -7.20 -12.03
C LEU A 178 -20.92 -8.47 -12.82
N PHE A 179 -20.22 -8.68 -13.93
CA PHE A 179 -20.39 -9.84 -14.79
C PHE A 179 -20.14 -11.15 -14.04
N LEU A 180 -19.01 -11.28 -13.33
CA LEU A 180 -18.68 -12.52 -12.61
C LEU A 180 -19.66 -12.81 -11.46
N THR A 181 -20.15 -11.79 -10.76
CA THR A 181 -21.15 -12.00 -9.71
C THR A 181 -22.50 -12.40 -10.28
N GLN A 182 -22.92 -11.80 -11.41
CA GLN A 182 -24.22 -12.08 -12.01
C GLN A 182 -24.26 -13.40 -12.78
N GLU A 183 -23.25 -13.66 -13.62
CA GLU A 183 -23.25 -14.79 -14.56
C GLU A 183 -22.56 -16.04 -13.98
N ALA A 184 -21.48 -15.85 -13.21
CA ALA A 184 -20.73 -16.95 -12.63
C ALA A 184 -21.08 -17.22 -11.16
N GLY A 185 -22.01 -16.45 -10.59
CA GLY A 185 -22.48 -16.62 -9.22
C GLY A 185 -21.42 -16.37 -8.15
N VAL A 186 -20.33 -15.66 -8.49
CA VAL A 186 -19.24 -15.36 -7.56
C VAL A 186 -19.74 -14.37 -6.51
N SER A 187 -19.75 -14.77 -5.24
CA SER A 187 -20.13 -13.91 -4.12
C SER A 187 -19.18 -12.74 -3.94
N LEU A 188 -19.58 -11.72 -3.18
CA LEU A 188 -18.72 -10.56 -2.91
C LEU A 188 -17.47 -10.96 -2.10
N GLU A 189 -17.61 -11.92 -1.19
CA GLU A 189 -16.51 -12.47 -0.41
C GLU A 189 -15.53 -13.25 -1.29
N GLU A 190 -16.04 -14.10 -2.18
CA GLU A 190 -15.21 -14.82 -3.15
C GLU A 190 -14.54 -13.86 -4.12
N MET A 191 -15.21 -12.78 -4.53
CA MET A 191 -14.63 -11.75 -5.38
C MET A 191 -13.47 -11.03 -4.69
N ASP A 192 -13.63 -10.61 -3.43
CA ASP A 192 -12.53 -9.98 -2.68
C ASP A 192 -11.32 -10.92 -2.59
N PHE A 193 -11.57 -12.19 -2.29
CA PHE A 193 -10.52 -13.20 -2.23
C PHE A 193 -9.86 -13.43 -3.59
N LEU A 194 -10.64 -13.54 -4.66
CA LEU A 194 -10.17 -13.71 -6.02
C LEU A 194 -9.25 -12.56 -6.41
N LEU A 195 -9.70 -11.32 -6.20
CA LEU A 195 -8.97 -10.12 -6.60
C LEU A 195 -7.72 -9.87 -5.76
N ASN A 196 -7.71 -10.25 -4.48
CA ASN A 196 -6.57 -10.01 -3.59
C ASN A 196 -5.56 -11.18 -3.50
N LYS A 197 -6.01 -12.43 -3.67
CA LYS A 197 -5.25 -13.62 -3.32
C LYS A 197 -5.04 -14.61 -4.47
N GLN A 198 -5.90 -14.61 -5.49
CA GLN A 198 -5.84 -15.56 -6.60
C GLN A 198 -5.57 -14.91 -7.96
N SER A 199 -5.34 -13.60 -7.99
CA SER A 199 -5.09 -12.83 -9.21
C SER A 199 -3.61 -12.54 -9.41
N GLY A 200 -3.27 -11.53 -10.22
CA GLY A 200 -1.90 -11.05 -10.39
C GLY A 200 -1.00 -12.03 -11.12
N LEU A 201 0.29 -11.96 -10.81
CA LEU A 201 1.32 -12.88 -11.31
C LEU A 201 0.94 -14.34 -11.05
N LEU A 202 0.42 -14.64 -9.84
CA LEU A 202 -0.03 -15.98 -9.47
C LEU A 202 -1.17 -16.46 -10.36
N GLY A 203 -2.24 -15.68 -10.48
CA GLY A 203 -3.42 -16.09 -11.26
C GLY A 203 -3.11 -16.30 -12.74
N ILE A 204 -2.32 -15.42 -13.34
CA ILE A 204 -1.97 -15.51 -14.76
C ILE A 204 -1.00 -16.67 -15.01
N SER A 205 0.06 -16.79 -14.21
CA SER A 205 1.06 -17.85 -14.39
C SER A 205 0.52 -19.24 -14.02
N GLY A 206 -0.29 -19.33 -12.96
CA GLY A 206 -0.67 -20.58 -12.31
C GLY A 206 0.48 -21.24 -11.53
N ILE A 207 1.58 -20.52 -11.29
CA ILE A 207 2.82 -21.09 -10.73
C ILE A 207 3.19 -20.41 -9.41
N SER A 208 3.41 -19.09 -9.45
CA SER A 208 3.93 -18.34 -8.31
C SER A 208 3.59 -16.86 -8.42
N ASN A 209 3.53 -16.19 -7.27
CA ASN A 209 3.50 -14.74 -7.15
C ASN A 209 4.92 -14.11 -7.16
N ASP A 210 5.98 -14.92 -7.20
CA ASP A 210 7.38 -14.48 -7.17
C ASP A 210 7.97 -14.37 -8.58
N VAL A 211 8.38 -13.16 -8.96
CA VAL A 211 8.99 -12.87 -10.27
C VAL A 211 10.22 -13.71 -10.57
N ARG A 212 11.00 -14.11 -9.54
CA ARG A 212 12.21 -14.93 -9.73
C ARG A 212 11.87 -16.33 -10.22
N ILE A 213 10.85 -16.94 -9.62
CA ILE A 213 10.33 -18.25 -10.03
C ILE A 213 9.74 -18.16 -11.44
N LEU A 214 9.04 -17.07 -11.76
CA LEU A 214 8.46 -16.88 -13.08
C LEU A 214 9.52 -16.68 -14.17
N TRP A 215 10.63 -15.98 -13.89
CA TRP A 215 11.75 -15.89 -14.84
C TRP A 215 12.34 -17.25 -15.15
N GLU A 216 12.67 -18.04 -14.12
CA GLU A 216 13.20 -19.39 -14.32
C GLU A 216 12.24 -20.29 -15.12
N ALA A 217 10.93 -20.18 -14.87
CA ALA A 217 9.92 -20.94 -15.61
C ALA A 217 9.81 -20.46 -17.06
N ALA A 218 9.87 -19.15 -17.30
CA ALA A 218 9.83 -18.56 -18.64
C ALA A 218 11.06 -18.97 -19.47
N ASP A 219 12.26 -18.95 -18.87
CA ASP A 219 13.51 -19.40 -19.52
C ASP A 219 13.46 -20.89 -19.89
N LYS A 220 12.73 -21.70 -19.10
CA LYS A 220 12.43 -23.12 -19.40
C LYS A 220 11.27 -23.30 -20.39
N GLY A 221 10.74 -22.24 -20.96
CA GLY A 221 9.71 -22.27 -22.02
C GLY A 221 8.26 -22.21 -21.53
N ASN A 222 8.00 -21.93 -20.25
CA ASN A 222 6.62 -21.80 -19.74
C ASN A 222 5.94 -20.52 -20.27
N GLN A 223 4.93 -20.70 -21.14
CA GLN A 223 4.24 -19.61 -21.81
C GLN A 223 3.43 -18.72 -20.86
N ARG A 224 2.80 -19.29 -19.82
CA ARG A 224 2.00 -18.52 -18.86
C ARG A 224 2.88 -17.69 -17.92
N ALA A 225 4.05 -18.18 -17.55
CA ALA A 225 5.04 -17.42 -16.79
C ALA A 225 5.55 -16.21 -17.60
N LYS A 226 5.91 -16.43 -18.86
CA LYS A 226 6.31 -15.37 -19.79
C LYS A 226 5.20 -14.31 -19.94
N LEU A 227 3.96 -14.75 -20.20
CA LEU A 227 2.80 -13.88 -20.33
C LEU A 227 2.55 -13.04 -19.06
N ALA A 228 2.65 -13.65 -17.87
CA ALA A 228 2.48 -12.94 -16.60
C ALA A 228 3.52 -11.81 -16.44
N LEU A 229 4.79 -12.07 -16.78
CA LEU A 229 5.87 -11.09 -16.74
C LEU A 229 5.68 -9.97 -17.77
N GLU A 230 5.23 -10.31 -18.99
CA GLU A 230 4.94 -9.33 -20.04
C GLU A 230 3.79 -8.40 -19.65
N ILE A 231 2.69 -8.95 -19.10
CA ILE A 231 1.56 -8.17 -18.60
C ILE A 231 2.00 -7.25 -17.46
N PHE A 232 2.80 -7.77 -16.52
CA PHE A 232 3.35 -6.99 -15.42
C PHE A 232 4.19 -5.81 -15.93
N ALA A 233 5.16 -6.07 -16.80
CA ALA A 233 6.02 -5.04 -17.38
C ALA A 233 5.23 -4.02 -18.22
N TYR A 234 4.23 -4.47 -18.98
CA TYR A 234 3.35 -3.60 -19.76
C TYR A 234 2.51 -2.69 -18.86
N ARG A 235 1.98 -3.21 -17.75
CA ARG A 235 1.23 -2.40 -16.78
C ARG A 235 2.12 -1.35 -16.14
N VAL A 236 3.36 -1.71 -15.75
CA VAL A 236 4.35 -0.75 -15.25
C VAL A 236 4.67 0.32 -16.29
N LYS A 237 4.83 -0.04 -17.57
CA LYS A 237 5.12 0.90 -18.66
C LYS A 237 3.99 1.90 -18.93
N LYS A 238 2.73 1.50 -18.72
CA LYS A 238 1.56 2.36 -18.93
C LYS A 238 1.44 3.48 -17.90
N TYR A 239 1.87 3.20 -16.66
CA TYR A 239 1.91 4.16 -15.56
C TYR A 239 3.15 5.05 -15.68
#